data_AF-A0A1G2W0D7-F1
#
_entry.id   AF-A0A1G2W0D7-F1
#
_cell.length_a   1.000
_cell.length_b   1.000
_cell.length_c   1.000
_cell.angle_alpha   90.00
_cell.angle_beta   90.00
_cell.angle_gamma   90.00
#
_symmetry.space_group_name_H-M   'P 1'
#
loop_
_entity.id
_entity.type
_entity.pdbx_description
1 polymer ?
#
loop_
_entity_poly.entity_id
_entity_poly.type
_entity_poly.pdbx_seq_one_letter_code
_entity_poly.pdbx_strand_id
1 'polypeptide(L)'
;MDDRLDDELRALRSEPLPAGYQSLEARVWQGIERVRQARAAAPTLLAVRAAAVVGALGLGVASGGATAVAVAAQSQEVSAFSTKAELAPSTLLDHHG
;
A
#
# COMPACT_ATOMS: atom_id res chain seq x y z
N MET A 1 7.63 -46.73 -29.14
CA MET A 1 6.95 -46.46 -27.85
C MET A 1 7.75 -47.17 -26.79
N ASP A 2 7.93 -46.56 -25.63
CA ASP A 2 8.78 -47.13 -24.58
C ASP A 2 7.94 -48.11 -23.78
N ASP A 3 8.00 -49.39 -24.15
CA ASP A 3 7.17 -50.46 -23.56
C ASP A 3 7.33 -50.53 -22.03
N ARG A 4 8.50 -50.13 -21.52
CA ARG A 4 8.76 -50.05 -20.08
C ARG A 4 7.96 -48.94 -19.41
N LEU A 5 7.87 -47.75 -20.04
CA LEU A 5 7.05 -46.66 -19.52
C LEU A 5 5.58 -47.06 -19.49
N ASP A 6 5.11 -47.74 -20.53
CA ASP A 6 3.73 -48.21 -20.62
C ASP A 6 3.41 -49.26 -19.53
N ASP A 7 4.36 -50.14 -19.21
CA ASP A 7 4.26 -51.11 -18.11
C ASP A 7 4.28 -50.43 -16.73
N GLU A 8 5.17 -49.45 -16.52
CA GLU A 8 5.23 -48.67 -15.27
C GLU A 8 3.93 -47.86 -15.05
N LEU A 9 3.37 -47.26 -16.10
CA LEU A 9 2.07 -46.56 -16.03
C LEU A 9 0.91 -47.51 -15.77
N ARG A 10 0.97 -48.74 -16.30
CA ARG A 10 -0.04 -49.77 -16.05
C ARG A 10 0.03 -50.28 -14.61
N ALA A 11 1.23 -50.47 -14.08
CA ALA A 11 1.45 -50.81 -12.68
C ALA A 11 0.91 -49.73 -11.76
N LEU A 12 1.22 -48.45 -12.02
CA LEU A 12 0.73 -47.32 -11.23
C LEU A 12 -0.81 -47.22 -11.26
N ARG A 13 -1.45 -47.47 -12.40
CA ARG A 13 -2.91 -47.49 -12.51
C ARG A 13 -3.56 -48.60 -11.67
N SER A 14 -2.86 -49.71 -11.47
CA SER A 14 -3.38 -50.85 -10.71
C SER A 14 -3.26 -50.68 -9.19
N GLU A 15 -2.55 -49.64 -8.74
CA GLU A 15 -2.34 -49.39 -7.32
C GLU A 15 -3.64 -48.87 -6.65
N PRO A 16 -4.04 -49.44 -5.50
CA PRO A 16 -5.25 -48.99 -4.82
C PRO A 16 -5.09 -47.56 -4.33
N LEU A 17 -6.14 -46.74 -4.52
CA LEU A 17 -6.14 -45.38 -4.00
C LEU A 17 -5.95 -45.41 -2.47
N PRO A 18 -4.95 -44.68 -1.92
CA PRO A 18 -4.75 -44.60 -0.48
C PRO A 18 -6.02 -44.15 0.23
N ALA A 19 -6.42 -44.85 1.28
CA ALA A 19 -7.61 -44.54 2.10
C ALA A 19 -7.59 -43.12 2.72
N GLY A 20 -6.43 -42.46 2.72
CA GLY A 20 -6.29 -41.07 3.17
C GLY A 20 -6.85 -40.04 2.18
N TYR A 21 -6.96 -40.38 0.88
CA TYR A 21 -7.39 -39.43 -0.16
C TYR A 21 -8.86 -39.06 -0.06
N GLN A 22 -9.74 -39.97 0.37
CA GLN A 22 -11.15 -39.61 0.62
C GLN A 22 -11.29 -38.57 1.73
N SER A 23 -10.34 -38.52 2.67
CA SER A 23 -10.34 -37.56 3.79
C SER A 23 -9.58 -36.26 3.50
N LEU A 24 -8.90 -36.17 2.34
CA LEU A 24 -8.00 -35.05 2.04
C LEU A 24 -8.75 -33.73 1.97
N GLU A 25 -9.88 -33.70 1.26
CA GLU A 25 -10.74 -32.53 1.12
C GLU A 25 -11.23 -32.04 2.49
N ALA A 26 -11.78 -32.95 3.30
CA ALA A 26 -12.23 -32.62 4.65
C ALA A 26 -11.09 -32.05 5.52
N ARG A 27 -9.89 -32.61 5.40
CA ARG A 27 -8.71 -32.16 6.15
C ARG A 27 -8.25 -30.77 5.72
N VAL A 28 -8.28 -30.48 4.42
CA VAL A 28 -7.95 -29.16 3.86
C VAL A 28 -8.95 -28.11 4.37
N TRP A 29 -10.25 -28.39 4.29
CA TRP A 29 -11.28 -27.49 4.79
C TRP A 29 -11.17 -27.22 6.29
N GLN A 30 -10.92 -28.26 7.09
CA GLN A 30 -10.65 -28.07 8.52
C GLN A 30 -9.42 -27.20 8.77
N GLY A 31 -8.36 -27.33 7.97
CA GLY A 31 -7.18 -26.47 8.04
C GLY A 31 -7.50 -25.01 7.75
N ILE A 32 -8.23 -24.75 6.66
CA ILE A 32 -8.67 -23.41 6.27
C ILE A 32 -9.52 -22.78 7.38
N GLU A 33 -10.45 -23.55 7.93
CA GLU A 33 -11.36 -23.05 8.96
C GLU A 33 -10.60 -22.69 10.25
N ARG A 34 -9.63 -23.51 10.67
CA ARG A 34 -8.76 -23.18 11.81
C ARG A 34 -7.99 -21.87 11.60
N VAL A 35 -7.45 -21.65 10.39
CA VAL A 35 -6.75 -20.41 10.06
C VAL A 35 -7.70 -19.22 10.05
N ARG A 36 -8.90 -19.37 9.50
CA ARG A 36 -9.93 -18.31 9.53
C ARG A 36 -10.34 -17.96 10.95
N GLN A 37 -10.57 -18.95 11.81
CA GLN A 37 -10.92 -18.75 13.22
C GLN A 37 -9.79 -18.07 14.00
N ALA A 38 -8.53 -18.49 13.80
CA ALA A 38 -7.39 -17.84 14.42
C ALA A 38 -7.26 -16.36 14.01
N ARG A 39 -7.56 -16.02 12.76
CA ARG A 39 -7.59 -14.63 12.28
C ARG A 39 -8.79 -13.86 12.82
N ALA A 40 -9.96 -14.47 12.91
CA ALA A 40 -11.17 -13.86 13.44
C ALA A 40 -11.10 -13.61 14.96
N ALA A 41 -10.39 -14.48 15.68
CA ALA A 41 -10.11 -14.36 17.12
C ALA A 41 -9.09 -13.26 17.47
N ALA A 42 -8.62 -12.49 16.49
CA ALA A 42 -7.77 -11.30 16.70
C ALA A 42 -8.52 -9.95 16.50
N PRO A 43 -9.74 -9.74 17.04
CA PRO A 43 -10.48 -8.50 16.81
C PRO A 43 -9.80 -7.28 17.47
N THR A 44 -9.05 -7.49 18.55
CA THR A 44 -8.27 -6.44 19.22
C THR A 44 -7.16 -5.88 18.32
N LEU A 45 -6.54 -6.71 17.48
CA LEU A 45 -5.50 -6.26 16.55
C LEU A 45 -6.06 -5.44 15.37
N LEU A 46 -7.32 -5.67 14.98
CA LEU A 46 -7.98 -4.89 13.93
C LEU A 46 -8.31 -3.46 14.39
N ALA A 47 -8.89 -3.29 15.58
CA ALA A 47 -9.20 -1.98 16.13
C ALA A 47 -7.94 -1.14 16.37
N VAL A 48 -6.88 -1.76 16.91
CA VAL A 48 -5.59 -1.09 17.12
C VAL A 48 -4.94 -0.71 15.78
N ARG A 49 -5.00 -1.57 14.75
CA ARG A 49 -4.49 -1.22 13.41
C ARG A 49 -5.28 -0.08 12.78
N ALA A 50 -6.61 -0.09 12.87
CA ALA A 50 -7.44 0.99 12.37
C ALA A 50 -7.12 2.32 13.08
N ALA A 51 -7.00 2.30 14.41
CA ALA A 51 -6.60 3.47 15.19
C ALA A 51 -5.20 3.96 14.82
N ALA A 52 -4.23 3.06 14.58
CA ALA A 52 -2.88 3.43 14.17
C ALA A 52 -2.85 4.08 12.77
N VAL A 53 -3.62 3.55 11.81
CA VAL A 53 -3.74 4.13 10.46
C VAL A 53 -4.38 5.51 10.52
N VAL A 54 -5.49 5.66 11.27
CA VAL A 54 -6.16 6.95 11.43
C VAL A 54 -5.25 7.96 12.15
N GLY A 55 -4.54 7.53 13.20
CA GLY A 55 -3.57 8.37 13.91
C GLY A 55 -2.43 8.85 13.01
N ALA A 56 -1.85 7.95 12.20
CA ALA A 56 -0.78 8.30 11.27
C ALA A 56 -1.25 9.27 10.18
N LEU A 57 -2.45 9.04 9.62
CA LEU A 57 -3.07 9.95 8.65
C LEU A 57 -3.35 11.33 9.28
N GLY A 58 -3.90 11.37 10.49
CA GLY A 58 -4.18 12.61 11.21
C GLY A 58 -2.92 13.42 11.50
N LEU A 59 -1.85 12.76 11.95
CA LEU A 59 -0.55 13.41 12.19
C LEU A 59 0.04 13.97 10.87
N GLY A 60 -0.01 13.20 9.79
CA GLY A 60 0.47 13.65 8.47
C GLY A 60 -0.31 14.85 7.91
N VAL A 61 -1.64 14.86 8.06
CA VAL A 61 -2.50 15.98 7.66
C VAL A 61 -2.22 17.22 8.52
N ALA A 62 -2.06 17.06 9.84
CA ALA A 62 -1.76 18.17 10.73
C ALA A 62 -0.39 18.80 10.44
N SER A 63 0.65 17.97 10.25
CA SER A 63 2.00 18.46 9.93
C SER A 63 2.06 19.08 8.54
N GLY A 64 1.50 18.42 7.52
CA GLY A 64 1.50 18.90 6.13
C GLY A 64 0.63 20.15 5.94
N GLY A 65 -0.51 20.21 6.63
CA GLY A 65 -1.42 21.36 6.63
C GLY A 65 -0.78 22.58 7.30
N ALA A 66 -0.15 22.41 8.46
CA ALA A 66 0.56 23.51 9.13
C ALA A 66 1.70 24.07 8.27
N THR A 67 2.47 23.21 7.58
CA THR A 67 3.51 23.68 6.65
C THR A 67 2.94 24.34 5.41
N ALA A 68 1.82 23.85 4.87
CA ALA A 68 1.17 24.46 3.71
C ALA A 68 0.57 25.84 4.04
N VAL A 69 -0.05 26.00 5.21
CA VAL A 69 -0.54 27.29 5.69
C VAL A 69 0.62 28.25 5.97
N ALA A 70 1.72 27.77 6.56
CA ALA A 70 2.91 28.60 6.78
C ALA A 70 3.57 29.05 5.47
N VAL A 71 3.67 28.18 4.47
CA VAL A 71 4.17 28.53 3.12
C VAL A 71 3.21 29.47 2.40
N ALA A 72 1.90 29.27 2.50
CA ALA A 72 0.91 30.18 1.93
C ALA A 72 0.94 31.57 2.61
N ALA A 73 1.16 31.62 3.93
CA ALA A 73 1.30 32.86 4.68
C ALA A 73 2.66 33.56 4.45
N GLN A 74 3.73 32.80 4.15
CA GLN A 74 5.04 33.31 3.75
C GLN A 74 5.15 33.63 2.27
N SER A 75 4.17 33.24 1.45
CA SER A 75 4.03 33.68 0.07
C SER A 75 3.60 35.15 0.06
N GLN A 76 4.48 36.02 0.56
CA GLN A 76 4.47 37.45 0.31
C GLN A 76 4.37 37.59 -1.21
N GLU A 77 3.29 38.22 -1.69
CA GLU A 77 3.02 38.42 -3.10
C GLU A 77 4.27 38.92 -3.82
N VAL A 78 5.01 38.00 -4.45
CA VAL A 78 5.89 38.35 -5.55
C VAL A 78 4.95 38.59 -6.71
N SER A 79 4.32 39.75 -6.68
CA SER A 79 3.48 40.23 -7.76
C SER A 79 4.40 40.44 -8.95
N ALA A 80 4.37 39.50 -9.89
CA ALA A 80 5.05 39.60 -11.19
C ALA A 80 4.57 40.82 -12.01
N PHE A 81 3.54 41.54 -11.52
CA PHE A 81 2.98 42.77 -12.08
C PHE A 81 2.94 43.92 -11.06
N SER A 82 3.78 43.91 -10.02
CA SER A 82 3.89 45.07 -9.13
C SER A 82 4.44 46.27 -9.90
N THR A 83 3.62 47.29 -10.08
CA THR A 83 4.00 48.59 -10.67
C THR A 83 4.84 49.46 -9.71
N LYS A 84 5.18 48.94 -8.51
CA LYS A 84 6.22 49.47 -7.62
C LYS A 84 7.46 48.56 -7.63
N ALA A 85 7.88 48.11 -8.81
CA ALA A 85 9.28 47.80 -9.00
C ALA A 85 10.00 49.13 -9.26
N GLU A 86 10.60 49.71 -8.21
CA GLU A 86 11.60 50.78 -8.31
C GLU A 86 12.92 50.24 -8.93
N LEU A 87 12.77 49.33 -9.90
CA LEU A 87 13.80 48.58 -10.62
C LEU A 87 13.29 48.27 -12.04
N ALA A 88 12.40 49.10 -12.59
CA ALA A 88 12.14 49.05 -14.03
C ALA A 88 13.49 49.33 -14.74
N PRO A 89 13.95 48.48 -15.68
CA PRO A 89 15.26 48.63 -16.32
C PRO A 89 15.50 49.97 -17.03
N SER A 90 14.46 50.79 -17.19
CA SER A 90 14.52 52.12 -17.79
C SER A 90 14.95 53.24 -16.84
N THR A 91 14.99 53.03 -15.52
CA THR A 91 15.51 54.04 -14.56
C THR A 91 17.00 53.87 -14.27
N LEU A 92 17.62 52.79 -14.76
CA LEU A 92 19.06 52.51 -14.62
C LEU A 92 19.95 53.40 -15.51
N LEU A 93 19.35 54.26 -16.35
CA LEU A 93 20.05 55.23 -17.21
C LEU A 93 19.70 56.69 -16.87
N ASP A 94 18.76 56.95 -15.96
CA ASP A 94 18.32 58.31 -15.62
C ASP A 94 19.09 58.91 -14.42
N HIS A 95 20.15 58.23 -13.97
CA HIS A 95 21.14 58.81 -13.06
C HIS A 95 22.41 59.18 -13.82
N HIS A 96 22.27 60.16 -14.72
CA HIS A 96 23.39 61.03 -15.08
C HIS A 96 23.30 62.31 -14.24
N GLY A 97 24.48 62.79 -13.79
CA GLY A 97 24.64 64.07 -13.10
C GLY A 97 24.35 65.28 -13.99
#